data_AF-A0A9D6I5F0-F1
#
_entry.id   AF-A0A9D6I5F0-F1
#
_cell.length_a   1.000
_cell.length_b   1.000
_cell.length_c   1.000
_cell.angle_alpha   90.00
_cell.angle_beta   90.00
_cell.angle_gamma   90.00
#
_symmetry.space_group_name_H-M   'P 1'
#
loop_
_entity.id
_entity.type
_entity.pdbx_description
1 polymer ?
#
loop_
_entity_poly.entity_id
_entity_poly.type
_entity_poly.pdbx_seq_one_letter_code
_entity_poly.pdbx_strand_id
1 'polypeptide(L)'
;MKFYLDEDLPARVAELLRRRGFDALSVHEVGNFRFSDREQLAFAAREGRCLVTRDARHFVARMPASSSARRVSADSSSEPSLKR
;
A
#
# COMPACT_ATOMS: atom_id res chain seq x y z
N MET A 1 6.04 0.27 -11.90
CA MET A 1 5.22 0.98 -10.89
C MET A 1 5.91 0.81 -9.55
N LYS A 2 6.02 1.89 -8.76
CA LYS A 2 6.64 1.85 -7.43
C LYS A 2 5.57 1.82 -6.35
N PHE A 3 5.76 1.02 -5.32
CA PHE A 3 4.83 0.88 -4.20
C PHE A 3 5.44 1.42 -2.91
N TYR A 4 4.59 2.05 -2.11
CA TYR A 4 4.86 2.43 -0.74
C TYR A 4 3.81 1.76 0.15
N LEU A 5 4.24 0.90 1.06
CA LEU A 5 3.33 0.10 1.90
C LEU A 5 3.16 0.77 3.26
N ASP A 6 1.91 0.96 3.66
CA ASP A 6 1.49 1.51 4.95
C ASP A 6 1.98 0.66 6.13
N GLU A 7 1.94 1.22 7.34
CA GLU A 7 2.38 0.59 8.60
C GLU A 7 1.59 -0.67 8.94
N ASP A 8 0.34 -0.75 8.50
CA ASP A 8 -0.47 -1.96 8.64
C ASP A 8 0.02 -3.11 7.77
N LEU A 9 0.82 -2.88 6.73
CA LEU A 9 1.35 -3.97 5.92
C LEU A 9 2.65 -4.51 6.51
N PRO A 10 2.75 -5.84 6.74
CA PRO A 10 3.99 -6.40 7.25
C PRO A 10 5.11 -6.18 6.23
N ALA A 11 6.31 -5.82 6.70
CA ALA A 11 7.48 -5.53 5.85
C ALA A 11 7.80 -6.66 4.85
N ARG A 12 7.48 -7.91 5.21
CA ARG A 12 7.60 -9.09 4.34
C ARG A 12 6.84 -8.95 3.01
N VAL A 13 5.76 -8.16 2.96
CA VAL A 13 5.03 -7.88 1.71
C VAL A 13 5.90 -7.10 0.73
N ALA A 14 6.68 -6.12 1.20
CA ALA A 14 7.61 -5.38 0.35
C ALA A 14 8.69 -6.31 -0.21
N GLU A 15 9.23 -7.22 0.61
CA GLU A 15 10.18 -8.24 0.15
C GLU A 15 9.58 -9.14 -0.94
N LEU A 16 8.35 -9.63 -0.75
CA LEU A 16 7.67 -10.49 -1.72
C LEU A 16 7.40 -9.77 -3.04
N LEU A 17 7.01 -8.49 -2.99
CA LEU A 17 6.82 -7.65 -4.18
C LEU A 17 8.14 -7.46 -4.92
N ARG A 18 9.23 -7.19 -4.21
CA ARG A 18 10.58 -7.09 -4.80
C ARG A 18 11.03 -8.39 -5.46
N ARG A 19 10.79 -9.54 -4.81
CA ARG A 19 11.07 -10.87 -5.40
C ARG A 19 10.29 -11.14 -6.68
N ARG A 20 9.14 -10.48 -6.88
CA ARG A 20 8.34 -10.55 -8.11
C ARG A 20 8.70 -9.48 -9.15
N GLY A 21 9.75 -8.69 -8.92
CA GLY A 21 10.23 -7.66 -9.85
C GLY A 21 9.56 -6.29 -9.71
N PHE A 22 8.80 -6.05 -8.64
CA PHE A 22 8.23 -4.73 -8.37
C PHE A 22 9.14 -3.89 -7.45
N ASP A 23 9.19 -2.57 -7.66
CA ASP A 23 9.80 -1.65 -6.70
C ASP A 23 8.80 -1.42 -5.56
N ALA A 24 9.10 -1.94 -4.37
CA ALA A 24 8.26 -1.79 -3.19
C ALA A 24 9.11 -1.38 -1.98
N LEU A 25 8.56 -0.45 -1.21
CA LEU A 25 9.16 0.13 -0.02
C LEU A 25 8.12 0.13 1.10
N SER A 26 8.48 -0.35 2.28
CA SER A 26 7.60 -0.35 3.44
C SER A 26 7.86 0.84 4.35
N VAL A 27 6.81 1.39 4.99
CA VAL A 27 6.93 2.36 6.10
C VAL A 27 7.93 1.88 7.16
N HIS A 28 7.93 0.57 7.44
CA HIS A 28 8.82 -0.09 8.40
C HIS A 28 10.30 -0.01 8.00
N GLU A 29 10.60 0.04 6.70
CA GLU A 29 11.98 0.07 6.17
C GLU A 29 12.59 1.46 6.18
N VAL A 30 11.75 2.51 6.03
CA VAL A 30 12.20 3.91 6.03
C VAL A 30 12.04 4.61 7.37
N GLY A 31 11.53 3.91 8.39
CA GLY A 31 11.33 4.49 9.72
C GLY A 31 10.23 5.54 9.77
N ASN A 32 9.33 5.58 8.78
CA ASN A 32 8.19 6.53 8.73
C ASN A 32 7.02 6.05 9.60
N PHE A 33 7.29 5.22 10.61
CA PHE A 33 6.28 4.66 11.50
C PHE A 33 5.53 5.81 12.21
N ARG A 34 4.19 5.74 12.28
CA ARG A 34 3.30 6.81 12.80
C ARG A 34 3.14 8.08 11.95
N PHE A 35 3.58 8.08 10.69
CA PHE A 35 3.20 9.16 9.78
C PHE A 35 1.67 9.19 9.67
N SER A 36 1.09 10.38 9.79
CA SER A 36 -0.31 10.61 9.48
C SER A 36 -0.61 10.29 8.02
N ASP A 37 -1.88 10.03 7.69
CA ASP A 37 -2.32 9.75 6.32
C ASP A 37 -1.78 10.78 5.30
N ARG A 38 -1.75 12.07 5.69
CA ARG A 38 -1.23 13.16 4.85
C ARG A 38 0.28 13.07 4.64
N GLU A 39 1.03 12.74 5.67
CA GLU A 39 2.49 12.60 5.57
C GLU A 39 2.87 11.38 4.73
N GLN A 40 2.13 10.28 4.89
CA GLN A 40 2.32 9.10 4.04
C GLN A 40 2.01 9.39 2.57
N LEU A 41 0.91 10.12 2.29
CA LEU A 41 0.56 10.55 0.93
C LEU A 41 1.59 11.52 0.35
N ALA A 42 2.05 12.49 1.14
CA ALA A 42 3.07 13.44 0.70
C ALA A 42 4.39 12.74 0.39
N PHE A 43 4.81 11.78 1.23
CA PHE A 43 5.98 10.95 0.97
C PHE A 43 5.80 10.12 -0.31
N ALA A 44 4.68 9.41 -0.45
CA ALA A 44 4.39 8.61 -1.63
C ALA A 44 4.37 9.46 -2.91
N ALA A 45 3.73 10.63 -2.88
CA ALA A 45 3.68 11.56 -4.00
C ALA A 45 5.07 12.11 -4.36
N ARG A 46 5.87 12.51 -3.36
CA ARG A 46 7.23 13.01 -3.56
C ARG A 46 8.14 11.96 -4.21
N GLU A 47 8.02 10.70 -3.79
CA GLU A 47 8.82 9.59 -4.31
C GLU A 47 8.26 8.98 -5.61
N GLY A 48 7.09 9.45 -6.08
CA GLY A 48 6.40 8.89 -7.24
C GLY A 48 5.93 7.45 -7.03
N ARG A 49 5.52 7.10 -5.81
CA ARG A 49 5.07 5.77 -5.38
C ARG A 49 3.56 5.74 -5.17
N CYS A 50 2.94 4.62 -5.50
CA CYS A 50 1.56 4.33 -5.12
C CYS A 50 1.52 3.87 -3.67
N LEU A 51 0.78 4.58 -2.81
CA LEU A 51 0.51 4.15 -1.44
C LEU A 51 -0.46 2.96 -1.44
N VAL A 52 -0.11 1.91 -0.70
CA VAL A 52 -0.91 0.71 -0.49
C VAL A 52 -1.21 0.60 1.00
N THR A 53 -2.49 0.62 1.36
CA THR A 53 -2.96 0.53 2.76
C THR A 53 -4.00 -0.60 2.89
N ARG A 54 -4.06 -1.23 4.08
CA ARG A 54 -5.13 -2.17 4.43
C ARG A 54 -6.38 -1.46 4.97
N ASP A 55 -6.26 -0.22 5.44
CA ASP A 55 -7.41 0.58 5.89
C ASP A 55 -7.92 1.48 4.76
N ALA A 56 -8.47 0.85 3.71
CA ALA A 56 -9.09 1.56 2.61
C ALA A 56 -10.33 2.38 3.04
N ARG A 57 -10.91 2.12 4.22
CA ARG A 57 -12.14 2.79 4.68
C ARG A 57 -11.84 4.16 5.25
N HIS A 58 -10.76 4.30 6.03
CA HIS A 58 -10.34 5.62 6.55
C HIS A 58 -9.71 6.50 5.47
N PHE A 59 -8.95 5.90 4.55
CA PHE A 59 -8.16 6.64 3.56
C PHE A 59 -8.99 7.40 2.51
N VAL A 60 -10.07 6.80 2.02
CA VAL A 60 -10.92 7.41 0.97
C VAL A 60 -11.60 8.68 1.47
N ALA A 61 -11.96 8.74 2.75
CA ALA A 61 -12.66 9.89 3.33
C ALA A 61 -11.76 11.14 3.48
N ARG A 62 -10.43 10.98 3.48
CA ARG A 62 -9.48 12.08 3.73
C ARG A 62 -8.68 12.50 2.50
N MET A 63 -8.97 11.92 1.33
CA MET A 63 -8.24 12.21 0.10
C MET A 63 -8.71 13.53 -0.53
N PRO A 64 -7.81 14.48 -0.83
CA PRO A 64 -8.18 15.72 -1.50
C PRO A 64 -8.58 15.45 -2.97
N ALA A 65 -9.58 16.19 -3.45
CA ALA A 65 -10.26 15.97 -4.73
C ALA A 65 -9.37 15.98 -5.99
N SER A 66 -8.11 16.43 -5.90
CA SER A 66 -7.18 16.44 -7.04
C SER A 66 -6.34 15.16 -7.18
N SER A 67 -6.60 14.12 -6.39
CA SER A 67 -5.75 12.92 -6.35
C SER A 67 -6.28 11.82 -7.27
N SER A 68 -5.48 11.38 -8.25
CA SER A 68 -5.84 10.33 -9.24
C SER A 68 -5.73 8.89 -8.71
N ALA A 69 -5.97 8.67 -7.41
CA ALA A 69 -5.83 7.33 -6.85
C ALA A 69 -6.91 6.37 -7.36
N ARG A 70 -6.44 5.24 -7.85
CA ARG A 70 -7.28 4.13 -8.30
C ARG A 70 -7.37 3.12 -7.16
N ARG A 71 -8.57 2.85 -6.66
CA ARG A 71 -8.81 1.79 -5.68
C ARG A 71 -8.65 0.43 -6.38
N VAL A 72 -7.72 -0.38 -5.90
CA VAL A 72 -7.59 -1.79 -6.30
C VAL A 72 -7.68 -2.63 -5.02
N SER A 73 -8.83 -3.24 -4.80
CA SER A 73 -9.05 -4.19 -3.71
C SER A 73 -8.64 -5.57 -4.19
N ALA A 74 -7.65 -6.18 -3.53
CA ALA A 74 -7.38 -7.60 -3.67
C ALA A 74 -8.42 -8.37 -2.85
N ASP A 75 -9.52 -8.78 -3.48
CA ASP A 75 -10.48 -9.67 -2.85
C ASP A 75 -9.78 -11.01 -2.57
N SER A 76 -9.57 -11.30 -1.29
CA SER A 76 -8.97 -12.54 -0.81
C SER A 76 -10.06 -13.61 -0.63
N SER A 77 -10.91 -13.77 -1.64
CA SER A 77 -12.00 -14.77 -1.66
C SER A 77 -11.88 -15.59 -2.93
N SER A 78 -10.86 -16.45 -2.99
CA SER A 78 -10.82 -17.59 -3.91
C SER A 78 -9.94 -18.66 -3.29
N GLU A 79 -10.47 -19.33 -2.26
CA GLU A 79 -10.02 -20.69 -1.93
C GLU A 79 -10.37 -21.60 -3.12
N PRO A 80 -9.39 -22.28 -3.75
CA PRO A 80 -9.71 -23.35 -4.67
C PRO A 80 -10.18 -24.54 -3.83
N SER A 81 -11.50 -24.70 -3.72
CA SER A 81 -12.12 -25.89 -3.13
C SER A 81 -11.76 -27.10 -4.00
N LEU A 82 -10.69 -27.80 -3.61
CA LEU A 82 -10.23 -29.03 -4.22
C LEU A 82 -11.20 -30.15 -3.79
N LYS A 83 -12.29 -30.32 -4.55
CA LYS A 83 -13.12 -31.52 -4.45
C LYS A 83 -12.27 -32.73 -4.83
N ARG A 84 -12.00 -33.59 -3.84
CA ARG A 84 -11.64 -34.99 -4.05
C ARG A 84 -12.92 -35.82 -4.06
#